data_AF-A0AA38H4U3-F1
#
_entry.id   AF-A0AA38H4U3-F1
#
_cell.length_a   1.000
_cell.length_b   1.000
_cell.length_c   1.000
_cell.angle_alpha   90.00
_cell.angle_beta   90.00
_cell.angle_gamma   90.00
#
_symmetry.space_group_name_H-M   'P 1'
#
loop_
_entity.id
_entity.type
_entity.pdbx_description
1 polymer ?
#
loop_
_entity_poly.entity_id
_entity_poly.type
_entity_poly.pdbx_seq_one_letter_code
_entity_poly.pdbx_strand_id
1 'polypeptide(L)'
;MRDKAKAHQSLPPLSRGIPESRSGGSSKGWSGSFARLSHPAKAGSTRIGSGSSLASIAQGLDKKDVILPDELAQVLAVLSGGILEGHLKLAAALRRRYEDQYPLVRSLADVFTAHSYILREYATYILHLESALSTIDSALSLATRPPRRHSRQLDHSPELTLGKTLLGLEELATERGESGLAISLSKPFQRLLKYPLLFQNLLFNTDPSLREYEATLAMVDEVEMIVRGIEDEKVSKEESERTRDVWARIEGLEADKVLMAPKASRLVVDETQLSVGESAAVEAGTKSRKSKHRLSDMLKKPEKAEYWIVRFSDVSLLCEKTGSTQLPISSTKSKRESMPEMGNKGKYATVGKRHQSIRARNLYRVSLTSSWLESS
;
A
#
# COMPACT_ATOMS: atom_id res chain seq x y z
N MET A 1 -33.90 -27.56 39.01
CA MET A 1 -33.51 -26.41 38.18
C MET A 1 -32.98 -25.34 39.12
N ARG A 2 -31.68 -25.06 39.08
CA ARG A 2 -30.97 -24.07 39.92
C ARG A 2 -30.25 -23.13 38.96
N ASP A 3 -30.70 -21.89 38.86
CA ASP A 3 -30.02 -20.86 38.09
C ASP A 3 -28.87 -20.25 38.90
N LYS A 4 -27.67 -20.30 38.31
CA LYS A 4 -26.47 -19.62 38.80
C LYS A 4 -26.35 -18.28 38.08
N ALA A 5 -26.50 -17.18 38.82
CA ALA A 5 -26.08 -15.86 38.38
C ALA A 5 -24.55 -15.83 38.22
N LYS A 6 -24.06 -15.42 37.04
CA LYS A 6 -22.64 -15.15 36.78
C LYS A 6 -22.35 -13.71 37.17
N ALA A 7 -21.61 -13.53 38.26
CA ALA A 7 -21.00 -12.26 38.63
C ALA A 7 -19.77 -11.99 37.77
N HIS A 8 -19.69 -10.80 37.17
CA HIS A 8 -18.50 -10.32 36.45
C HIS A 8 -17.42 -9.91 37.47
N GLN A 9 -16.22 -10.45 37.32
CA GLN A 9 -15.04 -10.08 38.09
C GLN A 9 -14.60 -8.65 37.71
N SER A 10 -14.78 -7.71 38.63
CA SER A 10 -14.17 -6.38 38.59
C SER A 10 -12.68 -6.48 38.96
N LEU A 11 -11.81 -5.94 38.10
CA LEU A 11 -10.39 -5.71 38.41
C LEU A 11 -10.25 -4.63 39.50
N PRO A 12 -9.22 -4.71 40.36
CA PRO A 12 -9.04 -3.78 41.48
C PRO A 12 -8.58 -2.38 41.01
N PRO A 13 -8.88 -1.32 41.78
CA PRO A 13 -8.50 0.04 41.43
C PRO A 13 -6.99 0.28 41.63
N LEU A 14 -6.37 1.01 40.71
CA LEU A 14 -5.02 1.53 40.90
C LEU A 14 -5.06 2.75 41.83
N SER A 15 -4.30 2.67 42.92
CA SER A 15 -4.14 3.71 43.93
C SER A 15 -3.61 5.03 43.35
N ARG A 16 -4.28 6.15 43.67
CA ARG A 16 -3.80 7.50 43.43
C ARG A 16 -3.64 8.21 44.78
N GLY A 17 -2.41 8.53 45.16
CA GLY A 17 -2.05 9.37 46.31
C GLY A 17 -1.03 10.42 45.88
N ILE A 18 -1.42 11.68 46.03
CA ILE A 18 -0.86 12.93 45.50
C ILE A 18 0.25 13.46 46.44
N PRO A 19 1.17 14.32 45.95
CA PRO A 19 1.25 15.64 46.60
C PRO A 19 1.28 16.82 45.61
N GLU A 20 1.06 17.97 46.22
CA GLU A 20 0.41 19.18 45.72
C GLU A 20 1.17 20.04 44.69
N SER A 21 0.35 20.71 43.87
CA SER A 21 0.47 22.01 43.20
C SER A 21 1.81 22.75 43.13
N ARG A 22 2.23 23.06 41.89
CA ARG A 22 2.56 24.44 41.45
C ARG A 22 2.58 24.56 39.91
N SER A 23 1.68 25.41 39.40
CA SER A 23 1.77 26.30 38.22
C SER A 23 2.43 25.85 36.90
N GLY A 24 1.69 26.02 35.80
CA GLY A 24 2.26 26.37 34.48
C GLY A 24 1.86 25.43 33.34
N GLY A 25 0.80 25.79 32.62
CA GLY A 25 0.37 25.08 31.41
C GLY A 25 1.35 25.23 30.25
N SER A 26 1.67 24.11 29.60
CA SER A 26 2.10 24.06 28.20
C SER A 26 1.93 22.63 27.69
N SER A 27 0.91 22.42 26.87
CA SER A 27 0.64 21.16 26.18
C SER A 27 1.73 20.90 25.14
N LYS A 28 2.64 19.95 25.43
CA LYS A 28 3.60 19.43 24.46
C LYS A 28 2.88 18.54 23.45
N GLY A 29 2.71 19.05 22.23
CA GLY A 29 2.33 18.28 21.06
C GLY A 29 3.43 17.30 20.68
N TRP A 30 3.02 16.09 20.35
CA TRP A 30 3.85 15.00 19.86
C TRP A 30 4.31 15.32 18.43
N SER A 31 5.51 15.88 18.28
CA SER A 31 6.15 16.06 16.98
C SER A 31 6.88 14.77 16.58
N GLY A 32 6.21 13.93 15.79
CA GLY A 32 6.87 12.89 15.01
C GLY A 32 7.70 13.56 13.91
N SER A 33 9.02 13.59 14.11
CA SER A 33 9.99 14.26 13.24
C SER A 33 10.19 13.46 11.94
N PHE A 34 9.50 13.86 10.87
CA PHE A 34 9.93 13.49 9.52
C PHE A 34 11.08 14.42 9.13
N ALA A 35 12.19 13.80 8.75
CA ALA A 35 13.43 14.47 8.44
C ALA A 35 13.23 15.60 7.41
N ARG A 36 13.49 16.84 7.85
CA ARG A 36 13.72 17.98 6.96
C ARG A 36 14.94 17.66 6.09
N LEU A 37 14.73 17.39 4.81
CA LEU A 37 15.77 17.51 3.80
C LEU A 37 16.02 19.01 3.55
N SER A 38 16.83 19.62 4.42
CA SER A 38 17.37 20.96 4.18
C SER A 38 18.47 20.86 3.13
N HIS A 39 18.23 21.39 1.93
CA HIS A 39 19.30 21.69 0.99
C HIS A 39 20.07 22.93 1.46
N PRO A 40 21.42 22.94 1.42
CA PRO A 40 22.20 24.10 1.82
C PRO A 40 22.12 25.19 0.74
N ALA A 41 21.61 26.36 1.13
CA ALA A 41 21.73 27.58 0.35
C ALA A 41 23.19 28.00 0.28
N LYS A 42 23.83 27.82 -0.89
CA LYS A 42 25.05 28.55 -1.22
C LYS A 42 24.66 29.90 -1.83
N ALA A 43 24.98 30.94 -1.08
CA ALA A 43 24.96 32.32 -1.55
C ALA A 43 25.85 32.47 -2.79
N GLY A 44 25.23 32.85 -3.90
CA GLY A 44 25.88 33.15 -5.17
C GLY A 44 25.00 34.15 -5.91
N SER A 45 25.26 35.43 -5.66
CA SER A 45 24.66 36.58 -6.31
C SER A 45 24.63 36.43 -7.84
N THR A 46 23.43 36.37 -8.42
CA THR A 46 23.17 36.91 -9.75
C THR A 46 21.76 37.49 -9.75
N ARG A 47 21.68 38.80 -10.01
CA ARG A 47 20.44 39.56 -10.18
C ARG A 47 19.66 38.98 -11.37
N ILE A 48 18.44 38.51 -11.15
CA ILE A 48 17.42 38.35 -12.19
C ILE A 48 16.11 38.90 -11.65
N GLY A 49 15.42 39.67 -12.49
CA GLY A 49 14.40 40.65 -12.15
C GLY A 49 13.14 40.09 -11.47
N SER A 50 12.69 40.86 -10.49
CA SER A 50 11.35 40.85 -9.92
C SER A 50 10.26 41.07 -10.98
N GLY A 51 9.25 40.20 -10.99
CA GLY A 51 7.90 40.57 -11.45
C GLY A 51 7.29 39.84 -12.66
N SER A 52 7.91 38.79 -13.22
CA SER A 52 7.44 38.21 -14.50
C SER A 52 7.14 36.69 -14.52
N SER A 53 7.09 36.01 -13.37
CA SER A 53 7.02 34.52 -13.35
C SER A 53 5.63 33.93 -13.08
N LEU A 54 4.76 34.64 -12.37
CA LEU A 54 3.43 34.11 -12.03
C LEU A 54 2.45 34.14 -13.20
N ALA A 55 2.47 35.24 -13.97
CA ALA A 55 1.62 35.36 -15.16
C ALA A 55 2.11 34.46 -16.30
N SER A 56 3.41 34.20 -16.43
CA SER A 56 3.97 33.37 -17.51
C SER A 56 3.84 31.86 -17.28
N ILE A 57 3.76 31.39 -16.03
CA ILE A 57 3.43 29.98 -15.72
C ILE A 57 1.91 29.74 -15.85
N ALA A 58 1.08 30.68 -15.40
CA ALA A 58 -0.38 30.60 -15.55
C ALA A 58 -0.86 30.83 -17.00
N GLN A 59 -0.16 31.66 -17.79
CA GLN A 59 -0.41 31.86 -19.23
C GLN A 59 0.35 30.87 -20.12
N GLY A 60 1.38 30.20 -19.60
CA GLY A 60 2.18 29.18 -20.29
C GLY A 60 1.70 27.74 -20.06
N LEU A 61 0.70 27.54 -19.19
CA LEU A 61 -0.22 26.40 -19.27
C LEU A 61 -1.09 26.59 -20.53
N ASP A 62 -0.46 26.62 -21.70
CA ASP A 62 -1.13 26.28 -22.94
C ASP A 62 -1.92 25.01 -22.65
N LYS A 63 -3.22 25.06 -22.95
CA LYS A 63 -4.17 23.94 -22.82
C LYS A 63 -3.76 22.79 -23.75
N LYS A 64 -2.59 22.21 -23.55
CA LYS A 64 -2.32 20.83 -23.93
C LYS A 64 -3.01 20.02 -22.87
N ASP A 65 -4.10 19.36 -23.26
CA ASP A 65 -4.82 18.42 -22.42
C ASP A 65 -3.82 17.43 -21.83
N VAL A 66 -3.47 17.64 -20.57
CA VAL A 66 -2.60 16.70 -19.84
C VAL A 66 -3.47 15.47 -19.61
N ILE A 67 -3.19 14.41 -20.35
CA ILE A 67 -3.86 13.14 -20.17
C ILE A 67 -3.45 12.62 -18.79
N LEU A 68 -4.42 12.57 -17.88
CA LEU A 68 -4.21 12.02 -16.55
C LEU A 68 -4.11 10.50 -16.66
N PRO A 69 -3.08 9.87 -16.06
CA PRO A 69 -3.02 8.43 -15.92
C PRO A 69 -4.26 7.92 -15.17
N ASP A 70 -4.82 6.80 -15.62
CA ASP A 70 -6.10 6.26 -15.15
C ASP A 70 -6.20 6.19 -13.62
N GLU A 71 -5.14 5.69 -12.97
CA GLU A 71 -5.06 5.55 -11.51
C GLU A 71 -5.12 6.89 -10.79
N LEU A 72 -4.42 7.91 -11.32
CA LEU A 72 -4.45 9.27 -10.76
C LEU A 72 -5.80 9.95 -11.01
N ALA A 73 -6.38 9.75 -12.20
CA ALA A 73 -7.70 10.25 -12.54
C ALA A 73 -8.77 9.68 -11.60
N GLN A 74 -8.72 8.38 -11.34
CA GLN A 74 -9.63 7.69 -10.42
C GLN A 74 -9.51 8.21 -9.00
N VAL A 75 -8.29 8.36 -8.48
CA VAL A 75 -8.02 8.94 -7.15
C VAL A 75 -8.60 10.35 -7.02
N LEU A 76 -8.40 11.21 -8.03
CA LEU A 76 -8.90 12.59 -8.01
C LEU A 76 -10.43 12.66 -8.17
N ALA A 77 -11.02 11.78 -8.97
CA ALA A 77 -12.46 11.69 -9.15
C ALA A 77 -13.17 11.28 -7.85
N VAL A 78 -12.71 10.21 -7.20
CA VAL A 78 -13.25 9.74 -5.91
C VAL A 78 -13.02 10.77 -4.81
N LEU A 79 -11.85 11.42 -4.81
CA LEU A 79 -11.55 12.46 -3.82
C LEU A 79 -12.50 13.65 -3.93
N SER A 80 -12.78 14.12 -5.14
CA SER A 80 -13.62 15.31 -5.37
C SER A 80 -15.11 15.02 -5.23
N GLY A 81 -15.61 13.94 -5.85
CA GLY A 81 -17.03 13.60 -5.87
C GLY A 81 -17.52 12.82 -4.64
N GLY A 82 -16.68 11.93 -4.10
CA GLY A 82 -17.08 11.08 -2.97
C GLY A 82 -16.63 11.67 -1.63
N ILE A 83 -15.31 11.69 -1.41
CA ILE A 83 -14.73 12.00 -0.10
C ILE A 83 -14.96 13.47 0.28
N LEU A 84 -14.58 14.42 -0.57
CA LEU A 84 -14.67 15.84 -0.24
C LEU A 84 -16.13 16.26 0.00
N GLU A 85 -17.03 15.94 -0.92
CA GLU A 85 -18.46 16.27 -0.79
C GLU A 85 -19.07 15.64 0.47
N GLY A 86 -18.76 14.37 0.72
CA GLY A 86 -19.17 13.68 1.93
C GLY A 86 -18.70 14.37 3.20
N HIS A 87 -17.41 14.70 3.29
CA HIS A 87 -16.84 15.38 4.46
C HIS A 87 -17.38 16.79 4.67
N LEU A 88 -17.71 17.52 3.60
CA LEU A 88 -18.37 18.83 3.72
C LEU A 88 -19.76 18.70 4.36
N LYS A 89 -20.55 17.70 3.95
CA LYS A 89 -21.87 17.41 4.55
C LYS A 89 -21.74 16.99 6.01
N LEU A 90 -20.82 16.07 6.31
CA LEU A 90 -20.54 15.63 7.68
C LEU A 90 -20.09 16.79 8.57
N ALA A 91 -19.16 17.63 8.09
CA ALA A 91 -18.66 18.78 8.83
C ALA A 91 -19.77 19.80 9.12
N ALA A 92 -20.66 20.05 8.14
CA ALA A 92 -21.83 20.91 8.34
C ALA A 92 -22.79 20.34 9.39
N ALA A 93 -23.09 19.04 9.33
CA ALA A 93 -23.95 18.37 10.31
C ALA A 93 -23.36 18.40 11.73
N LEU A 94 -22.05 18.14 11.86
CA LEU A 94 -21.33 18.23 13.14
C LEU A 94 -21.31 19.66 13.68
N ARG A 95 -21.05 20.66 12.83
CA ARG A 95 -21.04 22.07 13.23
C ARG A 95 -22.42 22.51 13.71
N ARG A 96 -23.48 22.18 12.97
CA ARG A 96 -24.86 22.47 13.37
C ARG A 96 -25.17 21.86 14.74
N ARG A 97 -24.81 20.59 14.95
CA ARG A 97 -25.04 19.92 16.23
C ARG A 97 -24.25 20.54 17.38
N TYR A 98 -23.03 20.98 17.11
CA TYR A 98 -22.22 21.71 18.07
C TYR A 98 -22.88 23.03 18.48
N GLU A 99 -23.36 23.81 17.51
CA GLU A 99 -24.04 25.09 17.75
C GLU A 99 -25.35 24.90 18.55
N ASP A 100 -26.12 23.85 18.25
CA ASP A 100 -27.40 23.57 18.90
C ASP A 100 -27.27 23.07 20.35
N GLN A 101 -26.17 22.37 20.68
CA GLN A 101 -26.02 21.63 21.95
C GLN A 101 -24.86 22.10 22.82
N TYR A 102 -24.17 23.17 22.43
CA TYR A 102 -23.08 23.72 23.22
C TYR A 102 -23.54 24.04 24.66
N PRO A 103 -22.75 23.70 25.71
CA PRO A 103 -21.36 23.23 25.71
C PRO A 103 -21.18 21.70 25.68
N LEU A 104 -22.24 20.92 25.90
CA LEU A 104 -22.15 19.45 25.94
C LEU A 104 -22.89 18.84 24.74
N VAL A 105 -22.11 18.50 23.72
CA VAL A 105 -22.64 17.86 22.51
C VAL A 105 -22.93 16.38 22.79
N ARG A 106 -24.15 15.99 22.50
CA ARG A 106 -24.73 14.68 22.78
C ARG A 106 -25.10 13.96 21.48
N SER A 107 -25.28 12.64 21.59
CA SER A 107 -25.79 11.79 20.51
C SER A 107 -25.01 11.87 19.19
N LEU A 108 -23.69 12.08 19.16
CA LEU A 108 -22.92 12.18 17.89
C LEU A 108 -23.01 10.94 16.98
N ALA A 109 -23.37 9.79 17.56
CA ALA A 109 -23.44 8.52 16.88
C ALA A 109 -24.37 8.52 15.66
N ASP A 110 -25.54 9.17 15.73
CA ASP A 110 -26.49 9.23 14.62
C ASP A 110 -25.94 10.03 13.42
N VAL A 111 -25.17 11.10 13.67
CA VAL A 111 -24.55 11.93 12.64
C VAL A 111 -23.51 11.12 11.88
N PHE A 112 -22.64 10.41 12.58
CA PHE A 112 -21.62 9.58 11.94
C PHE A 112 -22.23 8.37 11.23
N THR A 113 -23.23 7.72 11.82
CA THR A 113 -23.96 6.60 11.19
C THR A 113 -24.64 7.05 9.90
N ALA A 114 -25.33 8.20 9.90
CA ALA A 114 -25.95 8.77 8.71
C ALA A 114 -24.95 9.11 7.59
N HIS A 115 -23.67 9.29 7.93
CA HIS A 115 -22.60 9.61 7.00
C HIS A 115 -21.57 8.48 6.85
N SER A 116 -21.90 7.24 7.23
CA SER A 116 -20.97 6.10 7.14
C SER A 116 -20.62 5.74 5.69
N TYR A 117 -21.46 6.12 4.73
CA TYR A 117 -21.23 5.96 3.30
C TYR A 117 -19.92 6.59 2.82
N ILE A 118 -19.46 7.68 3.46
CA ILE A 118 -18.21 8.35 3.13
C ILE A 118 -17.03 7.39 3.26
N LEU A 119 -17.07 6.49 4.26
CA LEU A 119 -16.02 5.52 4.50
C LEU A 119 -15.92 4.50 3.35
N ARG A 120 -17.02 4.19 2.67
CA ARG A 120 -17.02 3.27 1.52
C ARG A 120 -16.28 3.87 0.31
N GLU A 121 -16.37 5.19 0.12
CA GLU A 121 -15.61 5.90 -0.94
C GLU A 121 -14.09 5.78 -0.73
N TYR A 122 -13.63 5.58 0.51
CA TYR A 122 -12.21 5.35 0.78
C TYR A 122 -11.69 4.01 0.23
N ALA A 123 -12.56 3.02 0.00
CA ALA A 123 -12.16 1.73 -0.55
C ALA A 123 -11.48 1.90 -1.91
N THR A 124 -12.20 2.52 -2.86
CA THR A 124 -11.69 2.82 -4.19
C THR A 124 -10.49 3.76 -4.13
N TYR A 125 -10.53 4.75 -3.25
CA TYR A 125 -9.41 5.68 -3.08
C TYR A 125 -8.10 4.97 -2.70
N ILE A 126 -8.13 4.13 -1.66
CA ILE A 126 -6.94 3.43 -1.13
C ILE A 126 -6.40 2.43 -2.13
N LEU A 127 -7.29 1.76 -2.83
CA LEU A 127 -6.98 0.75 -3.82
C LEU A 127 -6.14 1.32 -5.00
N HIS A 128 -6.36 2.57 -5.38
CA HIS A 128 -5.60 3.25 -6.44
C HIS A 128 -4.49 4.19 -5.91
N LEU A 129 -4.49 4.53 -4.62
CA LEU A 129 -3.60 5.55 -4.05
C LEU A 129 -2.11 5.23 -4.24
N GLU A 130 -1.69 4.00 -3.96
CA GLU A 130 -0.27 3.60 -4.09
C GLU A 130 0.23 3.76 -5.53
N SER A 131 -0.57 3.31 -6.50
CA SER A 131 -0.25 3.41 -7.92
C SER A 131 -0.19 4.87 -8.38
N ALA A 132 -1.17 5.70 -7.96
CA ALA A 132 -1.18 7.12 -8.26
C ALA A 132 0.06 7.85 -7.70
N LEU A 133 0.45 7.56 -6.44
CA LEU A 133 1.64 8.14 -5.82
C LEU A 133 2.93 7.70 -6.54
N SER A 134 3.02 6.43 -6.94
CA SER A 134 4.15 5.93 -7.73
C SER A 134 4.25 6.62 -9.10
N THR A 135 3.12 6.87 -9.75
CA THR A 135 3.06 7.59 -11.03
C THR A 135 3.50 9.04 -10.89
N ILE A 136 3.08 9.72 -9.81
CA ILE A 136 3.53 11.08 -9.48
C ILE A 136 5.04 11.12 -9.29
N ASP A 137 5.61 10.23 -8.48
CA ASP A 137 7.05 10.18 -8.23
C ASP A 137 7.84 9.88 -9.50
N SER A 138 7.38 8.94 -10.32
CA SER A 138 7.98 8.63 -11.63
C SER A 138 7.98 9.86 -12.55
N ALA A 139 6.85 10.54 -12.70
CA ALA A 139 6.71 11.73 -13.55
C ALA A 139 7.62 12.88 -13.09
N LEU A 140 7.65 13.17 -11.78
CA LEU A 140 8.53 14.18 -11.19
C LEU A 140 10.01 13.81 -11.36
N SER A 141 10.37 12.54 -11.16
CA SER A 141 11.74 12.06 -11.34
C SER A 141 12.21 12.20 -12.80
N LEU A 142 11.32 12.02 -13.76
CA LEU A 142 11.62 12.18 -15.18
C LEU A 142 11.80 13.66 -15.52
N ALA A 143 10.93 14.53 -15.02
CA ALA A 143 10.96 15.96 -15.28
C ALA A 143 12.16 16.70 -14.63
N THR A 144 12.71 16.17 -13.54
CA THR A 144 13.87 16.75 -12.83
C THR A 144 15.23 16.29 -13.36
N ARG A 145 15.28 15.32 -14.30
CA ARG A 145 16.55 14.83 -14.85
C ARG A 145 17.21 15.90 -15.75
N PRO A 146 18.55 16.06 -15.67
CA PRO A 146 19.26 17.01 -16.52
C PRO A 146 19.19 16.57 -17.99
N PRO A 147 19.16 17.51 -18.95
CA PRO A 147 19.00 17.23 -20.37
C PRO A 147 20.28 16.61 -20.95
N ARG A 148 20.54 15.34 -20.66
CA ARG A 148 21.58 14.57 -21.35
C ARG A 148 20.97 13.91 -22.57
N ARG A 149 21.17 14.55 -23.74
CA ARG A 149 20.79 14.06 -25.07
C ARG A 149 19.43 13.35 -25.08
N HIS A 150 18.36 14.08 -24.76
CA HIS A 150 17.02 13.63 -25.09
C HIS A 150 16.95 13.50 -26.62
N SER A 151 16.61 12.31 -27.13
CA SER A 151 16.15 12.25 -28.50
C SER A 151 14.87 13.09 -28.57
N ARG A 152 14.69 13.86 -29.65
CA ARG A 152 13.50 14.70 -29.89
C ARG A 152 12.16 13.95 -29.77
N GLN A 153 12.18 12.62 -29.70
CA GLN A 153 11.03 11.74 -29.49
C GLN A 153 10.51 11.70 -28.04
N LEU A 154 11.37 11.89 -27.02
CA LEU A 154 10.95 11.79 -25.60
C LEU A 154 10.23 13.03 -25.09
N ASP A 155 10.37 14.17 -25.77
CA ASP A 155 9.71 15.43 -25.39
C ASP A 155 8.17 15.39 -25.53
N HIS A 156 7.64 14.36 -26.20
CA HIS A 156 6.20 14.13 -26.36
C HIS A 156 5.66 13.01 -25.45
N SER A 157 6.45 12.51 -24.49
CA SER A 157 5.92 11.53 -23.52
C SER A 157 4.88 12.20 -22.61
N PRO A 158 3.66 11.63 -22.47
CA PRO A 158 2.63 12.17 -21.58
C PRO A 158 3.13 12.26 -20.12
N GLU A 159 4.01 11.36 -19.71
CA GLU A 159 4.60 11.31 -18.36
C GLU A 159 5.52 12.51 -18.09
N LEU A 160 6.27 12.94 -19.12
CA LEU A 160 7.15 14.11 -19.00
C LEU A 160 6.35 15.41 -18.95
N THR A 161 5.30 15.51 -19.77
CA THR A 161 4.37 16.66 -19.73
C THR A 161 3.67 16.74 -18.38
N LEU A 162 3.15 15.61 -17.88
CA LEU A 162 2.59 15.52 -16.52
C LEU A 162 3.60 15.98 -15.47
N GLY A 163 4.84 15.47 -15.52
CA GLY A 163 5.89 15.83 -14.57
C GLY A 163 6.23 17.32 -14.57
N LYS A 164 6.29 17.96 -15.75
CA LYS A 164 6.51 19.42 -15.87
C LYS A 164 5.35 20.22 -15.26
N THR A 165 4.12 19.82 -15.54
CA THR A 165 2.93 20.46 -14.95
C THR A 165 2.91 20.30 -13.43
N LEU A 166 3.21 19.10 -12.92
CA LEU A 166 3.29 18.83 -11.48
C LEU A 166 4.37 19.67 -10.80
N LEU A 167 5.55 19.85 -11.39
CA LEU A 167 6.60 20.73 -10.85
C LEU A 167 6.11 22.18 -10.71
N GLY A 168 5.41 22.71 -11.72
CA GLY A 168 4.83 24.06 -11.64
C GLY A 168 3.77 24.18 -10.54
N LEU A 169 2.93 23.14 -10.36
CA LEU A 169 1.94 23.11 -9.28
C LEU A 169 2.59 22.99 -7.89
N GLU A 170 3.69 22.24 -7.76
CA GLU A 170 4.47 22.13 -6.51
C GLU A 170 5.11 23.46 -6.12
N GLU A 171 5.63 24.22 -7.10
CA GLU A 171 6.18 25.57 -6.86
C GLU A 171 5.07 26.52 -6.37
N LEU A 172 3.92 26.54 -7.04
CA LEU A 172 2.76 27.33 -6.62
C LEU A 172 2.24 26.94 -5.22
N ALA A 173 2.18 25.64 -4.92
CA ALA A 173 1.80 25.17 -3.59
C ALA A 173 2.80 25.65 -2.53
N THR A 174 4.10 25.57 -2.83
CA THR A 174 5.16 26.03 -1.94
C THR A 174 5.08 27.53 -1.68
N GLU A 175 4.83 28.35 -2.71
CA GLU A 175 4.64 29.80 -2.58
C GLU A 175 3.44 30.16 -1.69
N ARG A 176 2.39 29.33 -1.69
CA ARG A 176 1.21 29.48 -0.82
C ARG A 176 1.38 28.89 0.57
N GLY A 177 2.51 28.24 0.86
CA GLY A 177 2.73 27.50 2.11
C GLY A 177 1.86 26.25 2.24
N GLU A 178 1.36 25.73 1.11
CA GLU A 178 0.58 24.50 1.04
C GLU A 178 1.51 23.28 0.87
N SER A 179 0.97 22.09 1.13
CA SER A 179 1.71 20.84 0.94
C SER A 179 1.60 20.35 -0.50
N GLY A 180 2.70 19.79 -1.02
CA GLY A 180 2.75 19.14 -2.33
C GLY A 180 1.67 18.07 -2.55
N LEU A 181 1.42 17.73 -3.81
CA LEU A 181 0.29 16.89 -4.22
C LEU A 181 0.35 15.50 -3.57
N ALA A 182 1.51 14.85 -3.59
CA ALA A 182 1.68 13.53 -2.99
C ALA A 182 1.34 13.51 -1.48
N ILE A 183 1.75 14.57 -0.77
CA ILE A 183 1.45 14.74 0.66
C ILE A 183 -0.05 14.98 0.83
N SER A 184 -0.64 15.85 0.01
CA SER A 184 -2.08 16.15 0.06
C SER A 184 -2.95 14.93 -0.21
N LEU A 185 -2.56 14.05 -1.14
CA LEU A 185 -3.20 12.75 -1.40
C LEU A 185 -2.96 11.72 -0.28
N SER A 186 -1.99 11.92 0.60
CA SER A 186 -1.83 11.01 1.74
C SER A 186 -2.80 11.35 2.90
N LYS A 187 -3.31 12.59 2.96
CA LYS A 187 -4.14 13.07 4.08
C LYS A 187 -5.47 12.32 4.27
N PRO A 188 -6.23 11.98 3.20
CA PRO A 188 -7.47 11.24 3.38
C PRO A 188 -7.20 9.86 3.99
N PHE A 189 -6.19 9.14 3.50
CA PHE A 189 -5.78 7.85 4.07
C PHE A 189 -5.43 7.98 5.56
N GLN A 190 -4.62 8.99 5.92
CA GLN A 190 -4.30 9.28 7.31
C GLN A 190 -5.56 9.56 8.15
N ARG A 191 -6.54 10.28 7.60
CA ARG A 191 -7.81 10.56 8.27
C ARG A 191 -8.61 9.28 8.51
N LEU A 192 -8.65 8.36 7.55
CA LEU A 192 -9.33 7.08 7.70
C LEU A 192 -8.82 6.32 8.94
N LEU A 193 -7.50 6.27 9.11
CA LEU A 193 -6.84 5.61 10.25
C LEU A 193 -7.13 6.29 11.60
N LYS A 194 -7.63 7.53 11.61
CA LYS A 194 -8.01 8.24 12.84
C LYS A 194 -9.44 7.95 13.30
N TYR A 195 -10.33 7.48 12.42
CA TYR A 195 -11.72 7.25 12.79
C TYR A 195 -11.90 6.20 13.89
N PRO A 196 -11.28 5.01 13.82
CA PRO A 196 -11.39 4.03 14.89
C PRO A 196 -10.93 4.58 16.24
N LEU A 197 -9.78 5.27 16.25
CA LEU A 197 -9.21 5.89 17.47
C LEU A 197 -10.14 6.97 18.06
N LEU A 198 -10.73 7.80 17.21
CA LEU A 198 -11.66 8.85 17.61
C LEU A 198 -12.92 8.26 18.25
N PHE A 199 -13.51 7.24 17.62
CA PHE A 199 -14.76 6.65 18.08
C PHE A 199 -14.57 5.76 19.31
N GLN A 200 -13.45 5.05 19.43
CA GLN A 200 -13.07 4.37 20.67
C GLN A 200 -12.90 5.36 21.83
N ASN A 201 -12.29 6.52 21.58
CA ASN A 201 -12.16 7.57 22.59
C ASN A 201 -13.53 8.16 22.98
N LEU A 202 -14.42 8.36 22.01
CA LEU A 202 -15.79 8.81 22.27
C LEU A 202 -16.56 7.81 23.13
N LEU A 203 -16.51 6.52 22.78
CA LEU A 203 -17.15 5.45 23.53
C LEU A 203 -16.60 5.34 24.95
N PHE A 204 -15.28 5.44 25.11
CA PHE A 204 -14.62 5.39 26.42
C PHE A 204 -15.09 6.49 27.37
N ASN A 205 -15.40 7.68 26.83
CA ASN A 205 -15.90 8.81 27.62
C ASN A 205 -17.44 8.89 27.66
N THR A 206 -18.15 7.90 27.11
CA THR A 206 -19.61 7.82 27.16
C THR A 206 -20.02 6.89 28.30
N ASP A 207 -20.85 7.37 29.22
CA ASP A 207 -21.30 6.59 30.37
C ASP A 207 -22.17 5.39 29.93
N PRO A 208 -21.83 4.14 30.31
CA PRO A 208 -22.59 2.93 29.95
C PRO A 208 -24.05 2.92 30.39
N SER A 209 -24.42 3.73 31.38
CA SER A 209 -25.81 3.86 31.85
C SER A 209 -26.67 4.74 30.94
N LEU A 210 -26.06 5.47 30.00
CA LEU A 210 -26.77 6.33 29.06
C LEU A 210 -27.23 5.55 27.83
N ARG A 211 -28.43 5.85 27.35
CA ARG A 211 -28.95 5.34 26.06
C ARG A 211 -28.03 5.62 24.87
N GLU A 212 -27.24 6.68 24.96
CA GLU A 212 -26.28 7.09 23.92
C GLU A 212 -25.09 6.13 23.80
N TYR A 213 -24.80 5.38 24.86
CA TYR A 213 -23.73 4.39 24.88
C TYR A 213 -23.99 3.29 23.85
N GLU A 214 -25.20 2.72 23.83
CA GLU A 214 -25.57 1.67 22.87
C GLU A 214 -25.46 2.16 21.41
N ALA A 215 -25.93 3.37 21.15
CA ALA A 215 -25.83 3.98 19.82
C ALA A 215 -24.36 4.24 19.43
N THR A 216 -23.52 4.67 20.37
CA THR A 216 -22.09 4.93 20.14
C THR A 216 -21.33 3.63 19.93
N LEU A 217 -21.66 2.58 20.68
CA LEU A 217 -21.10 1.23 20.51
C LEU A 217 -21.43 0.68 19.13
N ALA A 218 -22.70 0.74 18.71
CA ALA A 218 -23.11 0.29 17.38
C ALA A 218 -22.40 1.06 16.25
N MET A 219 -22.22 2.38 16.41
CA MET A 219 -21.45 3.20 15.46
C MET A 219 -19.97 2.77 15.40
N VAL A 220 -19.33 2.49 16.55
CA VAL A 220 -17.94 1.99 16.59
C VAL A 220 -17.84 0.66 15.82
N ASP A 221 -18.73 -0.29 16.09
CA ASP A 221 -18.75 -1.59 15.44
C ASP A 221 -18.96 -1.47 13.92
N GLU A 222 -19.89 -0.61 13.46
CA GLU A 222 -20.13 -0.38 12.04
C GLU A 222 -18.88 0.21 11.36
N VAL A 223 -18.24 1.22 11.97
CA VAL A 223 -17.05 1.84 11.38
C VAL A 223 -15.88 0.86 11.34
N GLU A 224 -15.66 0.08 12.41
CA GLU A 224 -14.61 -0.94 12.42
C GLU A 224 -14.85 -2.00 11.33
N MET A 225 -16.11 -2.42 11.15
CA MET A 225 -16.47 -3.36 10.10
C MET A 225 -16.17 -2.81 8.71
N ILE A 226 -16.50 -1.54 8.44
CA ILE A 226 -16.22 -0.89 7.15
C ILE A 226 -14.70 -0.79 6.93
N VAL A 227 -13.94 -0.32 7.93
CA VAL A 227 -12.48 -0.16 7.82
C VAL A 227 -11.77 -1.50 7.59
N ARG A 228 -12.18 -2.56 8.31
CA ARG A 228 -11.66 -3.92 8.08
C ARG A 228 -12.02 -4.42 6.68
N GLY A 229 -13.26 -4.19 6.22
CA GLY A 229 -13.67 -4.55 4.87
C GLY A 229 -12.84 -3.87 3.77
N ILE A 230 -12.44 -2.61 3.96
CA ILE A 230 -11.53 -1.91 3.04
C ILE A 230 -10.14 -2.54 3.03
N GLU A 231 -9.61 -2.91 4.19
CA GLU A 231 -8.32 -3.59 4.31
C GLU A 231 -8.36 -4.96 3.62
N ASP A 232 -9.41 -5.75 3.88
CA ASP A 232 -9.61 -7.06 3.28
C ASP A 232 -9.74 -6.97 1.75
N GLU A 233 -10.48 -5.98 1.22
CA GLU A 233 -10.60 -5.74 -0.22
C GLU A 233 -9.24 -5.38 -0.85
N LYS A 234 -8.46 -4.52 -0.18
CA LYS A 234 -7.13 -4.14 -0.64
C LYS A 234 -6.21 -5.36 -0.67
N VAL A 235 -6.15 -6.14 0.42
CA VAL A 235 -5.33 -7.35 0.49
C VAL A 235 -5.74 -8.36 -0.58
N SER A 236 -7.04 -8.61 -0.74
CA SER A 236 -7.57 -9.53 -1.75
C SER A 236 -7.18 -9.12 -3.17
N LYS A 237 -7.26 -7.82 -3.49
CA LYS A 237 -6.83 -7.32 -4.81
C LYS A 237 -5.33 -7.50 -5.03
N GLU A 238 -4.49 -7.19 -4.04
CA GLU A 238 -3.05 -7.38 -4.14
C GLU A 238 -2.66 -8.86 -4.32
N GLU A 239 -3.34 -9.77 -3.63
CA GLU A 239 -3.14 -11.21 -3.76
C GLU A 239 -3.59 -11.73 -5.14
N SER A 240 -4.70 -11.22 -5.66
CA SER A 240 -5.19 -11.53 -7.00
C SER A 240 -4.21 -11.05 -8.09
N GLU A 241 -3.69 -9.82 -7.97
CA GLU A 241 -2.68 -9.28 -8.89
C GLU A 241 -1.36 -10.05 -8.84
N ARG A 242 -0.91 -10.42 -7.64
CA ARG A 242 0.27 -11.28 -7.45
C ARG A 242 0.07 -12.64 -8.12
N THR A 243 -1.11 -13.21 -7.96
CA THR A 243 -1.45 -14.50 -8.57
C THR A 243 -1.46 -14.42 -10.09
N ARG A 244 -2.08 -13.36 -10.64
CA ARG A 244 -2.09 -13.09 -12.09
C ARG A 244 -0.67 -12.95 -12.65
N ASP A 245 0.21 -12.25 -11.93
CA ASP A 245 1.61 -12.09 -12.35
C ASP A 245 2.35 -13.43 -12.38
N VAL A 246 2.26 -14.23 -11.31
CA VAL A 246 2.91 -15.56 -11.26
C VAL A 246 2.35 -16.45 -12.36
N TRP A 247 1.03 -16.44 -12.58
CA TRP A 247 0.37 -17.19 -13.64
C TRP A 247 0.89 -16.81 -15.03
N ALA A 248 1.07 -15.51 -15.29
CA ALA A 248 1.60 -15.01 -16.57
C ALA A 248 3.09 -15.37 -16.80
N ARG A 249 3.84 -15.75 -15.76
CA ARG A 249 5.24 -16.20 -15.86
C ARG A 249 5.39 -17.68 -16.22
N ILE A 250 4.30 -18.44 -16.25
CA ILE A 250 4.30 -19.89 -16.48
C ILE A 250 3.88 -20.18 -17.93
N GLU A 251 4.82 -20.65 -18.75
CA GLU A 251 4.58 -21.14 -20.10
C GLU A 251 4.11 -22.60 -20.09
N GLY A 252 3.32 -23.00 -21.09
CA GLY A 252 2.89 -24.40 -21.28
C GLY A 252 1.58 -24.79 -20.56
N LEU A 253 0.88 -23.83 -19.95
CA LEU A 253 -0.46 -24.03 -19.37
C LEU A 253 -1.56 -24.27 -20.42
N GLU A 254 -1.27 -24.01 -21.69
CA GLU A 254 -2.22 -24.14 -22.82
C GLU A 254 -2.66 -25.58 -23.10
N ALA A 255 -1.85 -26.56 -22.70
CA ALA A 255 -2.14 -27.97 -22.92
C ALA A 255 -3.30 -28.48 -22.05
N ASP A 256 -3.61 -27.83 -20.93
CA ASP A 256 -4.64 -28.24 -19.98
C ASP A 256 -5.73 -27.18 -19.83
N LYS A 257 -6.80 -27.32 -20.63
CA LYS A 257 -7.93 -26.40 -20.68
C LYS A 257 -8.63 -26.21 -19.32
N VAL A 258 -8.51 -27.18 -18.40
CA VAL A 258 -9.10 -27.10 -17.06
C VAL A 258 -8.28 -26.18 -16.15
N LEU A 259 -6.96 -26.14 -16.33
CA LEU A 259 -6.08 -25.23 -15.60
C LEU A 259 -6.18 -23.80 -16.12
N MET A 260 -6.46 -23.59 -17.41
CA MET A 260 -6.69 -22.26 -17.97
C MET A 260 -8.01 -21.60 -17.56
N ALA A 261 -8.97 -22.35 -16.99
CA ALA A 261 -10.23 -21.78 -16.55
C ALA A 261 -9.97 -20.70 -15.48
N PRO A 262 -10.40 -19.44 -15.69
CA PRO A 262 -10.28 -18.39 -14.69
C PRO A 262 -11.04 -18.81 -13.42
N LYS A 263 -10.33 -18.97 -12.31
CA LYS A 263 -10.93 -19.22 -11.00
C LYS A 263 -10.56 -18.10 -10.05
N ALA A 264 -11.56 -17.37 -9.58
CA ALA A 264 -11.37 -16.26 -8.64
C ALA A 264 -10.78 -16.73 -7.29
N SER A 265 -10.96 -18.00 -6.92
CA SER A 265 -10.41 -18.61 -5.70
C SER A 265 -8.95 -19.07 -5.83
N ARG A 266 -8.35 -18.99 -7.02
CA ARG A 266 -6.97 -19.43 -7.23
C ARG A 266 -6.02 -18.36 -6.71
N LEU A 267 -5.29 -18.70 -5.64
CA LEU A 267 -4.29 -17.84 -5.01
C LEU A 267 -2.93 -18.54 -4.99
N VAL A 268 -1.86 -17.81 -5.24
CA VAL A 268 -0.49 -18.33 -5.11
C VAL A 268 -0.15 -18.51 -3.64
N VAL A 269 0.23 -19.73 -3.27
CA VAL A 269 0.65 -20.11 -1.93
C VAL A 269 2.17 -20.00 -1.79
N ASP A 270 2.94 -20.56 -2.74
CA ASP A 270 4.41 -20.61 -2.63
C ASP A 270 5.13 -20.93 -3.95
N GLU A 271 6.39 -20.49 -4.06
CA GLU A 271 7.36 -20.82 -5.11
C GLU A 271 8.59 -21.48 -4.48
N THR A 272 8.65 -22.82 -4.47
CA THR A 272 9.74 -23.57 -3.81
C THR A 272 10.67 -24.23 -4.84
N GLN A 273 11.99 -24.06 -4.69
CA GLN A 273 12.96 -24.81 -5.49
C GLN A 273 13.06 -26.25 -4.97
N LEU A 274 12.98 -27.23 -5.88
CA LEU A 274 13.29 -28.62 -5.53
C LEU A 274 14.81 -28.78 -5.43
N SER A 275 15.30 -29.02 -4.21
CA SER A 275 16.68 -29.44 -4.04
C SER A 275 16.81 -30.88 -4.58
N VAL A 276 17.75 -31.09 -5.51
CA VAL A 276 18.06 -32.43 -6.04
C VAL A 276 18.76 -33.22 -4.92
N GLY A 277 17.97 -33.73 -3.99
CA GLY A 277 18.40 -34.44 -2.79
C GLY A 277 17.28 -35.25 -2.11
N GLU A 278 16.02 -34.90 -2.32
CA GLU A 278 14.87 -35.60 -1.71
C GLU A 278 14.17 -36.64 -2.62
N SER A 279 14.78 -37.00 -3.75
CA SER A 279 14.31 -38.13 -4.59
C SER A 279 15.13 -39.41 -4.42
N ALA A 280 15.88 -39.57 -3.33
CA ALA A 280 16.70 -40.76 -3.06
C ALA A 280 16.31 -41.51 -1.77
N ALA A 281 15.04 -41.49 -1.39
CA ALA A 281 14.52 -42.30 -0.29
C ALA A 281 13.20 -43.01 -0.68
N VAL A 282 13.18 -43.64 -1.86
CA VAL A 282 12.23 -44.72 -2.15
C VAL A 282 13.01 -45.87 -2.77
N GLU A 283 13.15 -46.93 -1.97
CA GLU A 283 13.50 -48.31 -2.35
C GLU A 283 14.91 -48.61 -2.88
N ALA A 284 15.87 -48.70 -1.96
CA ALA A 284 17.09 -49.48 -2.15
C ALA A 284 16.84 -50.95 -1.78
N GLY A 285 16.66 -51.81 -2.78
CA GLY A 285 16.54 -53.25 -2.59
C GLY A 285 16.86 -54.06 -3.84
N THR A 286 18.15 -54.22 -4.18
CA THR A 286 18.80 -55.53 -4.47
C THR A 286 20.17 -55.40 -5.20
N LYS A 287 21.16 -55.99 -4.53
CA LYS A 287 22.47 -56.56 -4.92
C LYS A 287 22.89 -56.63 -6.41
N SER A 288 24.15 -56.20 -6.65
CA SER A 288 25.29 -57.03 -7.16
C SER A 288 25.99 -56.64 -8.49
N ARG A 289 27.31 -56.36 -8.36
CA ARG A 289 28.49 -56.70 -9.21
C ARG A 289 28.79 -56.02 -10.57
N LYS A 290 29.90 -55.24 -10.51
CA LYS A 290 31.12 -55.18 -11.39
C LYS A 290 30.98 -55.11 -12.93
N SER A 291 31.45 -54.01 -13.54
CA SER A 291 32.53 -54.01 -14.57
C SER A 291 33.00 -52.60 -14.94
N LYS A 292 34.16 -52.53 -15.59
CA LYS A 292 35.05 -51.38 -15.79
C LYS A 292 34.69 -50.50 -17.01
N HIS A 293 35.12 -49.24 -16.91
CA HIS A 293 35.61 -48.31 -17.95
C HIS A 293 34.74 -47.82 -19.13
N ARG A 294 34.75 -46.48 -19.23
CA ARG A 294 34.77 -45.62 -20.44
C ARG A 294 33.53 -45.61 -21.34
N LEU A 295 32.62 -44.68 -21.04
CA LEU A 295 31.99 -43.76 -22.01
C LEU A 295 31.80 -42.40 -21.31
N SER A 296 32.91 -41.75 -21.01
CA SER A 296 32.98 -40.35 -20.61
C SER A 296 33.22 -39.50 -21.86
N ASP A 297 32.26 -39.49 -22.76
CA ASP A 297 32.11 -38.50 -23.84
C ASP A 297 30.88 -38.89 -24.65
N MET A 298 30.11 -37.91 -25.14
CA MET A 298 28.83 -38.06 -25.85
C MET A 298 27.58 -38.23 -24.98
N LEU A 299 27.34 -37.25 -24.12
CA LEU A 299 26.07 -36.51 -24.16
C LEU A 299 26.32 -35.15 -23.52
N LYS A 300 26.08 -34.07 -24.27
CA LYS A 300 25.95 -32.73 -23.71
C LYS A 300 24.88 -32.81 -22.61
N LYS A 301 25.31 -32.85 -21.34
CA LYS A 301 24.42 -32.62 -20.21
C LYS A 301 23.75 -31.27 -20.47
N PRO A 302 22.41 -31.17 -20.53
CA PRO A 302 21.83 -29.88 -20.22
C PRO A 302 22.26 -29.58 -18.78
N GLU A 303 22.61 -28.33 -18.50
CA GLU A 303 22.75 -27.85 -17.14
C GLU A 303 21.57 -28.38 -16.31
N LYS A 304 21.83 -28.83 -15.07
CA LYS A 304 20.80 -29.43 -14.20
C LYS A 304 19.53 -28.61 -14.28
N ALA A 305 18.47 -29.16 -14.90
CA ALA A 305 17.17 -28.52 -14.95
C ALA A 305 16.75 -28.17 -13.51
N GLU A 306 16.64 -26.87 -13.22
CA GLU A 306 16.19 -26.39 -11.92
C GLU A 306 14.68 -26.52 -11.89
N TYR A 307 14.19 -27.56 -11.21
CA TYR A 307 12.77 -27.75 -10.98
C TYR A 307 12.28 -26.91 -9.80
N TRP A 308 11.09 -26.35 -9.98
CA TRP A 308 10.39 -25.52 -9.02
C TRP A 308 8.96 -26.03 -8.87
N ILE A 309 8.45 -26.01 -7.64
CA ILE A 309 7.04 -26.24 -7.38
C ILE A 309 6.39 -24.87 -7.18
N VAL A 310 5.46 -24.53 -8.06
CA VAL A 310 4.58 -23.37 -7.90
C VAL A 310 3.24 -23.87 -7.37
N ARG A 311 2.94 -23.54 -6.12
CA ARG A 311 1.70 -23.96 -5.45
C ARG A 311 0.66 -22.85 -5.53
N PHE A 312 -0.51 -23.22 -6.02
CA PHE A 312 -1.74 -22.46 -5.91
C PHE A 312 -2.67 -23.15 -4.91
N SER A 313 -3.71 -22.44 -4.48
CA SER A 313 -4.72 -22.96 -3.55
C SER A 313 -5.37 -24.27 -4.05
N ASP A 314 -5.59 -24.42 -5.35
CA ASP A 314 -6.27 -25.58 -5.95
C ASP A 314 -5.35 -26.52 -6.77
N VAL A 315 -4.09 -26.15 -7.02
CA VAL A 315 -3.19 -26.90 -7.90
C VAL A 315 -1.72 -26.70 -7.55
N SER A 316 -0.92 -27.76 -7.66
CA SER A 316 0.54 -27.67 -7.64
C SER A 316 1.09 -27.91 -9.05
N LEU A 317 1.96 -27.01 -9.50
CA LEU A 317 2.64 -27.12 -10.79
C LEU A 317 4.12 -27.42 -10.56
N LEU A 318 4.60 -28.50 -11.17
CA LEU A 318 6.03 -28.75 -11.30
C LEU A 318 6.51 -28.04 -12.56
N CYS A 319 7.40 -27.08 -12.38
CA CYS A 319 7.91 -26.21 -13.42
C CYS A 319 9.42 -26.35 -13.57
N GLU A 320 9.90 -26.38 -14.80
CA GLU A 320 11.30 -26.12 -15.12
C GLU A 320 11.53 -24.61 -15.20
N LYS A 321 12.56 -24.09 -14.55
CA LYS A 321 12.94 -22.69 -14.68
C LYS A 321 13.58 -22.44 -16.03
N THR A 322 12.96 -21.60 -16.85
CA THR A 322 13.42 -21.27 -18.21
C THR A 322 14.24 -19.98 -18.27
N GLY A 323 14.10 -19.10 -17.28
CA GLY A 323 14.79 -17.82 -17.26
C GLY A 323 14.42 -16.95 -16.06
N SER A 324 14.67 -15.64 -16.18
CA SER A 324 14.22 -14.66 -15.20
C SER A 324 13.82 -13.35 -15.87
N THR A 325 12.84 -12.65 -15.27
CA THR A 325 12.34 -11.35 -15.71
C THR A 325 12.62 -10.26 -14.67
N GLN A 326 12.99 -9.07 -15.16
CA GLN A 326 13.09 -7.83 -14.39
C GLN A 326 11.98 -6.84 -14.76
N LEU A 327 10.95 -7.28 -15.51
CA LEU A 327 9.77 -6.45 -15.73
C LEU A 327 9.20 -6.08 -14.35
N PRO A 328 8.71 -4.85 -14.14
CA PRO A 328 8.00 -4.52 -12.91
C PRO A 328 6.71 -5.34 -12.84
N ILE A 329 6.35 -5.82 -11.64
CA ILE A 329 4.97 -6.23 -11.36
C ILE A 329 4.12 -4.99 -11.66
N SER A 330 2.97 -5.17 -12.33
CA SER A 330 1.96 -4.11 -12.44
C SER A 330 1.62 -3.61 -11.03
N SER A 331 2.26 -2.51 -10.62
CA SER A 331 2.01 -1.68 -9.44
C SER A 331 1.51 -2.36 -8.14
N THR A 332 2.27 -3.29 -7.55
CA THR A 332 2.18 -3.55 -6.10
C THR A 332 3.54 -3.98 -5.56
N LYS A 333 4.16 -3.17 -4.70
CA LYS A 333 5.33 -3.58 -3.93
C LYS A 333 4.89 -3.88 -2.50
N SER A 334 4.45 -5.11 -2.25
CA SER A 334 4.28 -5.59 -0.87
C SER A 334 5.65 -5.79 -0.21
N LYS A 335 6.04 -4.88 0.69
CA LYS A 335 7.05 -5.19 1.72
C LYS A 335 6.35 -5.23 3.07
N ARG A 336 6.29 -6.44 3.66
CA ARG A 336 6.06 -6.62 5.10
C ARG A 336 7.10 -5.79 5.86
N GLU A 337 6.65 -4.76 6.58
CA GLU A 337 7.49 -3.92 7.41
C GLU A 337 7.57 -4.51 8.82
N SER A 338 8.65 -5.23 9.11
CA SER A 338 9.15 -5.37 10.48
C SER A 338 10.13 -4.22 10.74
N MET A 339 9.83 -3.42 11.77
CA MET A 339 10.63 -2.27 12.22
C MET A 339 12.11 -2.62 12.48
N PRO A 340 13.06 -1.71 12.16
CA PRO A 340 14.40 -1.76 12.73
C PRO A 340 14.51 -0.85 13.97
N GLU A 341 14.96 -1.47 15.04
CA GLU A 341 15.33 -0.92 16.35
C GLU A 341 16.47 0.12 16.22
N MET A 342 16.32 1.29 16.85
CA MET A 342 17.35 2.35 16.86
C MET A 342 18.46 2.02 17.88
N GLY A 343 19.62 1.64 17.37
CA GLY A 343 20.89 1.58 18.10
C GLY A 343 21.96 2.46 17.43
N ASN A 344 22.73 3.15 18.25
CA ASN A 344 23.39 4.43 17.96
C ASN A 344 24.83 4.31 17.38
N LYS A 345 25.29 5.40 16.73
CA LYS A 345 26.68 5.85 16.43
C LYS A 345 27.37 5.46 15.11
N GLY A 346 27.53 6.47 14.24
CA GLY A 346 28.88 6.91 13.80
C GLY A 346 29.28 6.76 12.32
N LYS A 347 29.46 7.93 11.68
CA LYS A 347 30.41 8.28 10.58
C LYS A 347 29.95 8.10 9.12
N TYR A 348 29.91 9.25 8.44
CA TYR A 348 29.92 9.57 7.01
C TYR A 348 30.08 8.40 6.01
N ALA A 349 29.05 8.18 5.21
CA ALA A 349 29.16 7.60 3.87
C ALA A 349 28.10 8.23 2.95
N THR A 350 28.54 8.55 1.74
CA THR A 350 27.81 9.15 0.62
C THR A 350 26.48 8.44 0.31
N VAL A 351 25.40 9.22 0.23
CA VAL A 351 24.06 8.74 -0.15
C VAL A 351 24.06 8.40 -1.65
N GLY A 352 24.49 7.18 -1.96
CA GLY A 352 24.27 6.55 -3.24
C GLY A 352 22.80 6.20 -3.41
N LYS A 353 22.22 6.63 -4.53
CA LYS A 353 20.94 6.17 -5.09
C LYS A 353 20.82 4.65 -4.98
N ARG A 354 20.04 4.14 -4.03
CA ARG A 354 19.53 2.78 -4.11
C ARG A 354 18.31 2.83 -5.03
N HIS A 355 18.53 2.60 -6.32
CA HIS A 355 17.48 1.93 -7.10
C HIS A 355 17.18 0.64 -6.33
N GLN A 356 15.96 0.51 -5.81
CA GLN A 356 15.51 -0.77 -5.28
C GLN A 356 15.71 -1.77 -6.41
N SER A 357 16.66 -2.71 -6.24
CA SER A 357 16.93 -3.71 -7.26
C SER A 357 15.63 -4.44 -7.51
N ILE A 358 15.10 -4.33 -8.72
CA ILE A 358 14.02 -5.21 -9.16
C ILE A 358 14.60 -6.61 -9.05
N ARG A 359 14.20 -7.33 -8.00
CA ARG A 359 14.68 -8.69 -7.78
C ARG A 359 14.23 -9.49 -9.00
N ALA A 360 15.17 -10.08 -9.72
CA ALA A 360 14.85 -10.91 -10.86
C ALA A 360 13.89 -12.03 -10.42
N ARG A 361 12.77 -12.18 -11.12
CA ARG A 361 11.73 -13.18 -10.83
C ARG A 361 11.83 -14.30 -11.86
N ASN A 362 11.61 -15.54 -11.46
CA ASN A 362 11.81 -16.69 -12.36
C ASN A 362 10.71 -16.77 -13.43
N LEU A 363 11.09 -17.24 -14.62
CA LEU A 363 10.18 -17.71 -15.66
C LEU A 363 10.13 -19.23 -15.62
N TYR A 364 8.96 -19.78 -15.88
CA TYR A 364 8.65 -21.18 -15.66
C TYR A 364 8.09 -21.82 -16.92
N ARG A 365 8.36 -23.11 -17.12
CA ARG A 365 7.67 -23.96 -18.09
C ARG A 365 7.11 -25.19 -17.36
N VAL A 366 5.84 -25.48 -17.58
CA VAL A 366 5.18 -26.64 -16.92
C VAL A 366 5.81 -27.95 -17.40
N SER A 367 6.22 -28.79 -16.46
CA SER A 367 6.73 -30.15 -16.70
C SER A 367 5.74 -31.22 -16.23
N LEU A 368 5.02 -30.98 -15.12
CA LEU A 368 3.99 -31.88 -14.61
C LEU A 368 2.93 -31.07 -13.83
N THR A 369 1.67 -31.46 -13.96
CA THR A 369 0.55 -30.89 -13.21
C THR A 369 0.05 -31.89 -12.18
N SER A 370 -0.13 -31.45 -10.93
CA SER A 370 -0.87 -32.23 -9.93
C SER A 370 -2.00 -31.38 -9.34
N SER A 371 -3.24 -31.76 -9.64
CA SER A 371 -4.42 -31.14 -9.03
C SER A 371 -4.67 -31.76 -7.66
N TRP A 372 -4.86 -30.91 -6.65
CA TRP A 372 -5.45 -31.37 -5.39
C TRP A 372 -6.96 -31.34 -5.57
N LEU A 373 -7.57 -32.50 -5.76
CA LEU A 373 -8.99 -32.64 -5.50
C LEU A 373 -9.15 -32.54 -3.98
N GLU A 374 -9.47 -31.34 -3.49
CA GLU A 374 -10.12 -31.22 -2.19
C GLU A 374 -11.47 -31.94 -2.31
N SER A 375 -11.47 -33.21 -1.95
CA SER A 375 -12.67 -33.91 -1.56
C SER A 375 -13.10 -33.36 -0.20
N SER A 376 -14.00 -32.36 -0.20
CA SER A 376 -15.02 -32.11 0.85
C SER A 376 -15.98 -31.02 0.40
#